data_AF-A0A9N7VLT4-F1
#
_entry.id   AF-A0A9N7VLT4-F1
#
_cell.length_a   1.000
_cell.length_b   1.000
_cell.length_c   1.000
_cell.angle_alpha   90.00
_cell.angle_beta   90.00
_cell.angle_gamma   90.00
#
_symmetry.space_group_name_H-M   'P 1'
#
loop_
_entity.id
_entity.type
_entity.pdbx_description
1 polymer ?
#
loop_
_entity_poly.entity_id
_entity_poly.type
_entity_poly.pdbx_seq_one_letter_code
_entity_poly.pdbx_strand_id
1 'polypeptide(L)'
;MAKDPLAEAGIYFDELNKLRVLEPYVGQKTSELKEECKEFVDKIGQFQKIVGGLIELVDELAKEAETEKMKAIGARNLLKSVAKQREAQQQQLQALIAEKKMQLERYRIEYEALSKTWYYHSPWVIQSQVVSDRAYFNTRCEHGRREMKVCDPSACPFVRVILTSENYSAAPPFF
;
A
#
# COMPACT_ATOMS: atom_id res chain seq x y z
N MET A 1 90.54 49.11 28.50
CA MET A 1 89.11 49.48 28.55
C MET A 1 88.73 49.42 30.02
N ALA A 2 88.56 50.58 30.67
CA ALA A 2 88.19 50.63 32.09
C ALA A 2 86.78 50.04 32.25
N LYS A 3 86.62 49.07 33.14
CA LYS A 3 85.31 48.52 33.48
C LYS A 3 84.54 49.58 34.25
N ASP A 4 83.30 49.81 33.87
CA ASP A 4 82.42 50.76 34.51
C ASP A 4 82.08 50.24 35.93
N PRO A 5 82.48 50.93 37.02
CA PRO A 5 82.31 50.43 38.39
C PRO A 5 80.83 50.21 38.76
N LEU A 6 79.89 50.87 38.05
CA LEU A 6 78.45 50.63 38.20
C LEU A 6 78.01 49.27 37.67
N ALA A 7 78.56 48.85 36.53
CA ALA A 7 78.27 47.54 35.95
C ALA A 7 78.81 46.40 36.84
N GLU A 8 79.93 46.64 37.54
CA GLU A 8 80.50 45.70 38.51
C GLU A 8 79.65 45.59 39.79
N ALA A 9 78.90 46.64 40.13
CA ALA A 9 77.89 46.63 41.20
C ALA A 9 76.52 46.08 40.76
N GLY A 10 76.36 45.70 39.48
CA GLY A 10 75.11 45.17 38.91
C GLY A 10 74.04 46.25 38.70
N ILE A 11 74.43 47.51 38.58
CA ILE A 11 73.53 48.65 38.42
C ILE A 11 73.76 49.29 37.06
N TYR A 12 72.69 49.41 36.28
CA TYR A 12 72.70 49.90 34.91
C TYR A 12 71.90 51.20 34.79
N PHE A 13 72.33 52.10 33.90
CA PHE A 13 71.53 53.26 33.50
C PHE A 13 70.68 52.92 32.29
N ASP A 14 69.41 53.29 32.35
CA ASP A 14 68.46 53.22 31.24
C ASP A 14 68.60 54.43 30.30
N GLU A 15 67.97 54.38 29.11
CA GLU A 15 67.96 55.45 28.09
C GLU A 15 67.42 56.80 28.61
N LEU A 16 66.71 56.78 29.74
CA LEU A 16 66.19 57.95 30.45
C LEU A 16 67.03 58.35 31.68
N ASN A 17 68.28 57.90 31.78
CA ASN A 17 69.19 58.10 32.93
C ASN A 17 68.63 57.63 34.29
N LYS A 18 67.71 56.67 34.27
CA LYS A 18 67.16 56.04 35.49
C LYS A 18 67.99 54.83 35.88
N LEU A 19 68.32 54.73 37.17
CA LEU A 19 69.00 53.58 37.75
C LEU A 19 68.12 52.32 37.66
N ARG A 20 68.65 51.23 37.12
CA ARG A 20 68.00 49.92 37.02
C ARG A 20 68.94 48.81 37.49
N VAL A 21 68.36 47.79 38.13
CA VAL A 21 69.07 46.60 38.63
C VAL A 21 69.21 45.53 37.54
N LEU A 22 68.38 45.61 36.49
CA LEU A 22 68.43 44.73 35.33
C LEU A 22 68.94 45.52 34.13
N GLU A 23 69.81 44.89 33.33
CA GLU A 23 70.31 45.49 32.09
C GLU A 23 69.12 45.88 31.18
N PRO A 24 69.05 47.13 30.69
CA PRO A 24 67.87 47.65 29.99
C PRO A 24 67.51 46.83 28.73
N TYR A 25 68.50 46.30 28.02
CA TYR A 25 68.29 45.40 26.87
C TYR A 25 67.65 44.07 27.25
N VAL A 26 68.13 43.45 28.34
CA VAL A 26 67.56 42.21 28.87
C VAL A 26 66.15 42.45 29.42
N GLY A 27 65.92 43.61 30.05
CA GLY A 27 64.61 44.03 30.55
C GLY A 27 63.57 44.24 29.44
N GLN A 28 63.94 44.91 28.34
CA GLN A 28 63.06 45.07 27.17
C GLN A 28 62.70 43.72 26.56
N LYS A 29 63.69 42.87 26.26
CA LYS A 29 63.43 41.53 25.71
C LYS A 29 62.58 40.66 26.63
N THR A 30 62.79 40.75 27.94
CA THR A 30 61.96 40.00 28.91
C THR A 30 60.52 40.52 28.93
N SER A 31 60.32 41.83 28.70
CA SER A 31 58.98 42.44 28.59
C SER A 31 58.27 42.04 27.30
N GLU A 32 58.97 42.10 26.15
CA GLU A 32 58.44 41.65 24.85
C GLU A 32 58.05 40.17 24.91
N LEU A 33 58.94 39.31 25.43
CA LEU A 33 58.64 37.89 25.60
C LEU A 33 57.42 37.67 26.50
N LYS A 34 57.26 38.46 27.57
CA LYS A 34 56.10 38.38 28.46
C LYS A 34 54.80 38.77 27.74
N GLU A 35 54.83 39.76 26.86
CA GLU A 35 53.68 40.16 26.06
C GLU A 35 53.34 39.11 24.99
N GLU A 36 54.33 38.59 24.28
CA GLU A 36 54.14 37.50 23.32
C GLU A 36 53.58 36.23 23.98
N CYS A 37 54.08 35.86 25.17
CA CYS A 37 53.54 34.74 25.92
C CYS A 37 52.07 34.96 26.31
N LYS A 38 51.67 36.18 26.67
CA LYS A 38 50.27 36.49 26.97
C LYS A 38 49.39 36.35 25.73
N GLU A 39 49.82 36.94 24.61
CA GLU A 39 49.07 36.80 23.34
C GLU A 39 48.95 35.34 22.92
N PHE A 40 49.99 34.54 23.12
CA PHE A 40 49.98 33.13 22.80
C PHE A 40 48.97 32.36 23.65
N VAL A 41 48.93 32.61 24.96
CA VAL A 41 47.93 32.03 25.86
C VAL A 41 46.51 32.44 25.47
N ASP A 42 46.29 33.71 25.11
CA ASP A 42 44.99 34.21 24.67
C ASP A 42 44.54 33.54 23.37
N LYS A 43 45.44 33.40 22.38
CA LYS A 43 45.18 32.70 21.11
C LYS A 43 44.85 31.23 21.36
N ILE A 44 45.56 30.54 22.26
CA ILE A 44 45.23 29.16 22.66
C ILE A 44 43.86 29.09 23.32
N GLY A 45 43.53 30.05 24.20
CA GLY A 45 42.23 30.10 24.86
C GLY A 45 41.08 30.25 23.84
N GLN A 46 41.27 31.07 22.81
CA GLN A 46 40.30 31.19 21.71
C GLN A 46 40.20 29.90 20.89
N PHE A 47 41.33 29.27 20.56
CA PHE A 47 41.34 28.00 19.83
C PHE A 47 40.60 26.90 20.59
N GLN A 48 40.83 26.78 21.90
CA GLN A 48 40.12 25.81 22.74
C GLN A 48 38.61 26.04 22.75
N LYS A 49 38.15 27.31 22.79
CA LYS A 49 36.71 27.64 22.68
C LYS A 49 36.13 27.22 21.33
N ILE A 50 36.84 27.47 20.23
CA ILE A 50 36.39 27.09 18.89
C ILE A 50 36.30 25.57 18.77
N VAL A 51 37.31 24.83 19.23
CA VAL A 51 37.31 23.37 19.20
C VAL A 51 36.20 22.80 20.10
N GLY A 52 35.98 23.39 21.29
CA GLY A 52 34.87 23.02 22.17
C GLY A 52 33.52 23.15 21.48
N GLY A 53 33.26 24.31 20.85
CA GLY A 53 32.02 24.53 20.09
C GLY A 53 31.90 23.60 18.87
N LEU A 54 33.00 23.29 18.19
CA LEU A 54 32.98 22.33 17.08
C LEU A 54 32.62 20.91 17.54
N ILE A 55 33.15 20.46 18.68
CA ILE A 55 32.81 19.15 19.25
C ILE A 55 31.31 19.08 19.56
N GLU A 56 30.74 20.13 20.18
CA GLU A 56 29.31 20.20 20.47
C GLU A 56 28.46 20.12 19.20
N LEU A 57 28.81 20.90 18.16
CA LEU A 57 28.11 20.86 16.86
C LEU A 57 28.19 19.49 16.18
N VAL A 58 29.35 18.83 16.25
CA VAL A 58 29.52 17.48 15.69
C VAL A 58 28.69 16.46 16.45
N ASP A 59 28.61 16.56 17.78
CA ASP A 59 27.79 15.69 18.61
C ASP A 59 26.29 15.88 18.36
N GLU A 60 25.84 17.12 18.16
CA GLU A 60 24.45 17.41 17.77
C GLU A 60 24.14 16.83 16.39
N LEU A 61 25.01 17.05 15.40
CA LEU A 61 24.85 16.51 14.06
C LEU A 61 24.82 14.97 14.06
N ALA A 62 25.66 14.33 14.88
CA ALA A 62 25.66 12.88 15.03
C ALA A 62 24.32 12.35 15.60
N LYS A 63 23.75 13.04 16.59
CA LYS A 63 22.43 12.69 17.17
C LYS A 63 21.30 12.85 16.16
N GLU A 64 21.32 13.94 15.38
CA GLU A 64 20.33 14.18 14.32
C GLU A 64 20.42 13.11 13.23
N ALA A 65 21.63 12.79 12.78
CA ALA A 65 21.86 11.76 11.77
C ALA A 65 21.35 10.39 12.22
N GLU A 66 21.61 9.97 13.47
CA GLU A 66 21.09 8.72 14.00
C GLU A 66 19.56 8.74 14.13
N THR A 67 18.97 9.89 14.47
CA THR A 67 17.51 10.05 14.53
C THR A 67 16.86 9.86 13.16
N GLU A 68 17.39 10.52 12.13
CA GLU A 68 16.88 10.38 10.76
C GLU A 68 17.12 8.98 10.19
N LYS A 69 18.28 8.37 10.48
CA LYS A 69 18.55 6.97 10.14
C LYS A 69 17.50 6.02 10.73
N MET A 70 17.13 6.21 12.00
CA MET A 70 16.09 5.40 12.63
C MET A 70 14.71 5.59 11.98
N LYS A 71 14.34 6.83 11.64
CA LYS A 71 13.09 7.12 10.89
C LYS A 71 13.09 6.42 9.52
N ALA A 72 14.19 6.49 8.79
CA ALA A 72 14.34 5.86 7.48
C ALA A 72 14.22 4.32 7.55
N ILE A 73 14.84 3.69 8.56
CA ILE A 73 14.69 2.25 8.82
C ILE A 73 13.24 1.90 9.13
N GLY A 74 12.57 2.70 9.98
CA GLY A 74 11.15 2.52 10.31
C GLY A 74 10.25 2.57 9.06
N ALA A 75 10.42 3.59 8.23
CA ALA A 75 9.67 3.74 6.98
C ALA A 75 9.92 2.56 6.02
N ARG A 76 11.17 2.12 5.88
CA ARG A 76 11.53 0.96 5.05
C ARG A 76 10.87 -0.33 5.54
N ASN A 77 10.83 -0.55 6.85
CA ASN A 77 10.18 -1.73 7.44
C ASN A 77 8.67 -1.72 7.20
N LEU A 78 8.04 -0.55 7.32
CA LEU A 78 6.62 -0.39 7.02
C LEU A 78 6.32 -0.66 5.54
N LEU A 79 7.13 -0.13 4.61
CA LEU A 79 6.95 -0.42 3.19
C LEU A 79 7.09 -1.92 2.89
N LYS A 80 8.06 -2.59 3.52
CA LYS A 80 8.26 -4.03 3.37
C LYS A 80 7.08 -4.83 3.93
N SER A 81 6.49 -4.42 5.05
CA SER A 81 5.31 -5.10 5.60
C SER A 81 4.08 -4.89 4.73
N VAL A 82 3.86 -3.68 4.22
CA VAL A 82 2.77 -3.36 3.29
C VAL A 82 2.89 -4.17 2.00
N ALA A 83 4.09 -4.30 1.42
CA ALA A 83 4.31 -5.13 0.23
C ALA A 83 3.92 -6.59 0.48
N LYS A 84 4.37 -7.18 1.59
CA LYS A 84 3.99 -8.55 1.98
C LYS A 84 2.48 -8.70 2.20
N GLN A 85 1.85 -7.72 2.85
CA GLN A 85 0.40 -7.73 3.06
C GLN A 85 -0.36 -7.67 1.72
N ARG A 86 0.10 -6.85 0.78
CA ARG A 86 -0.48 -6.77 -0.58
C ARG A 86 -0.35 -8.09 -1.32
N GLU A 87 0.82 -8.71 -1.30
CA GLU A 87 1.04 -10.03 -1.93
C GLU A 87 0.12 -11.10 -1.32
N ALA A 88 0.01 -11.16 0.00
CA ALA A 88 -0.89 -12.11 0.68
C ALA A 88 -2.36 -11.86 0.33
N GLN A 89 -2.80 -10.59 0.32
CA GLN A 89 -4.16 -10.22 -0.10
C GLN A 89 -4.43 -10.61 -1.55
N GLN A 90 -3.47 -10.39 -2.45
CA GLN A 90 -3.59 -10.76 -3.85
C GLN A 90 -3.74 -12.27 -4.03
N GLN A 91 -2.93 -13.07 -3.31
CA GLN A 91 -3.05 -14.53 -3.32
C GLN A 91 -4.41 -15.00 -2.79
N GLN A 92 -4.89 -14.41 -1.69
CA GLN A 92 -6.21 -14.72 -1.13
C GLN A 92 -7.34 -14.41 -2.12
N LEU A 93 -7.28 -13.24 -2.78
CA LEU A 93 -8.27 -12.85 -3.79
C LEU A 93 -8.22 -13.76 -5.01
N GLN A 94 -7.03 -14.17 -5.48
CA GLN A 94 -6.89 -15.11 -6.58
C GLN A 94 -7.49 -16.48 -6.25
N ALA A 95 -7.29 -16.97 -5.02
CA ALA A 95 -7.89 -18.21 -4.55
C ALA A 95 -9.43 -18.12 -4.55
N LEU A 96 -9.99 -17.01 -4.03
CA LEU A 96 -11.43 -16.77 -4.04
C LEU A 96 -12.00 -16.69 -5.47
N ILE A 97 -11.30 -16.01 -6.38
CA ILE A 97 -11.71 -15.93 -7.80
C ILE A 97 -11.72 -17.33 -8.42
N ALA A 98 -10.70 -18.15 -8.16
CA ALA A 98 -10.63 -19.51 -8.67
C ALA A 98 -11.79 -20.38 -8.13
N GLU A 99 -12.09 -20.29 -6.84
CA GLU A 99 -13.21 -20.99 -6.22
C GLU A 99 -14.55 -20.58 -6.86
N LYS A 100 -14.79 -19.27 -7.03
CA LYS A 100 -16.02 -18.77 -7.64
C LYS A 100 -16.17 -19.15 -9.11
N LYS A 101 -15.08 -19.14 -9.87
CA LYS A 101 -15.06 -19.64 -11.26
C LYS A 101 -15.43 -21.12 -11.33
N MET A 102 -14.89 -21.94 -10.44
CA MET A 102 -15.22 -23.36 -10.38
C MET A 102 -16.70 -23.58 -10.02
N GLN A 103 -17.24 -22.80 -9.07
CA GLN A 103 -18.67 -22.82 -8.73
C GLN A 103 -19.54 -22.45 -9.94
N LEU A 104 -19.16 -21.41 -10.69
CA LEU A 104 -19.89 -21.00 -11.89
C LEU A 104 -19.90 -22.08 -12.97
N GLU A 105 -18.77 -22.71 -13.26
CA GLU A 105 -18.72 -23.79 -14.26
C GLU A 105 -19.56 -24.99 -13.84
N ARG A 106 -19.57 -25.34 -12.54
CA ARG A 106 -20.45 -26.38 -12.02
C ARG A 106 -21.93 -26.04 -12.26
N TYR A 107 -22.35 -24.83 -11.89
CA TYR A 107 -23.75 -24.40 -12.09
C TYR A 107 -24.13 -24.33 -13.57
N ARG A 108 -23.20 -23.96 -14.45
CA ARG A 108 -23.42 -23.95 -15.90
C ARG A 108 -23.71 -25.35 -16.42
N ILE A 109 -22.91 -26.34 -16.02
CA ILE A 109 -23.11 -27.75 -16.42
C ILE A 109 -24.44 -28.28 -15.88
N GLU A 110 -24.75 -28.02 -14.61
CA GLU A 110 -26.02 -28.41 -13.98
C GLU A 110 -27.22 -27.80 -14.73
N TYR A 111 -27.14 -26.51 -15.08
CA TYR A 111 -28.17 -25.82 -15.84
C TYR A 111 -28.34 -26.40 -17.24
N GLU A 112 -27.25 -26.65 -17.97
CA GLU A 112 -27.29 -27.23 -19.31
C GLU A 112 -27.90 -28.65 -19.29
N ALA A 113 -27.56 -29.46 -18.28
CA ALA A 113 -28.12 -30.79 -18.11
C ALA A 113 -29.64 -30.76 -17.82
N LEU A 114 -30.07 -29.88 -16.92
CA LEU A 114 -31.49 -29.66 -16.65
C LEU A 114 -32.23 -29.17 -17.89
N SER A 115 -31.71 -28.15 -18.56
CA SER A 115 -32.32 -27.56 -19.76
C SER A 115 -32.53 -28.59 -20.88
N LYS A 116 -31.53 -29.44 -21.13
CA LYS A 116 -31.67 -30.59 -22.06
C LYS A 116 -32.80 -31.51 -21.63
N THR A 117 -32.81 -31.93 -20.36
CA THR A 117 -33.84 -32.84 -19.83
C THR A 117 -35.24 -32.25 -19.96
N TRP A 118 -35.41 -30.96 -19.62
CA TRP A 118 -36.66 -30.23 -19.82
C TRP A 118 -37.06 -30.21 -21.29
N TYR A 119 -36.16 -29.84 -22.21
CA TYR A 119 -36.45 -29.83 -23.64
C TYR A 119 -36.89 -31.21 -24.17
N TYR A 120 -36.22 -32.29 -23.75
CA TYR A 120 -36.59 -33.64 -24.17
C TYR A 120 -37.85 -34.15 -23.49
N HIS A 121 -38.13 -33.80 -22.23
CA HIS A 121 -39.30 -34.30 -21.49
C HIS A 121 -40.58 -33.49 -21.78
N SER A 122 -40.47 -32.18 -22.06
CA SER A 122 -41.61 -31.29 -22.29
C SER A 122 -42.55 -31.78 -23.40
N PRO A 123 -42.09 -32.21 -24.59
CA PRO A 123 -42.97 -32.77 -25.61
C PRO A 123 -43.71 -34.04 -25.15
N TRP A 124 -43.05 -34.92 -24.39
CA TRP A 124 -43.66 -36.16 -23.88
C TRP A 124 -44.70 -35.89 -22.80
N VAL A 125 -44.45 -34.93 -21.92
CA VAL A 125 -45.43 -34.48 -20.93
C VAL A 125 -46.64 -33.85 -21.61
N ILE A 126 -46.42 -32.98 -22.60
CA ILE A 126 -47.51 -32.36 -23.38
C ILE A 126 -48.31 -33.42 -24.12
N GLN A 127 -47.65 -34.35 -24.80
CA GLN A 127 -48.33 -35.40 -25.57
C GLN A 127 -49.10 -36.37 -24.65
N SER A 128 -48.54 -36.72 -23.49
CA SER A 128 -49.23 -37.56 -22.50
C SER A 128 -50.43 -36.84 -21.87
N GLN A 129 -50.31 -35.54 -21.58
CA GLN A 129 -51.40 -34.71 -21.08
C GLN A 129 -52.53 -34.62 -22.13
N VAL A 130 -52.20 -34.36 -23.40
CA VAL A 130 -53.17 -34.31 -24.51
C VAL A 130 -53.87 -35.67 -24.71
N VAL A 131 -53.14 -36.78 -24.62
CA VAL A 131 -53.73 -38.13 -24.72
C VAL A 131 -54.65 -38.41 -23.53
N SER A 132 -54.26 -38.02 -22.32
CA SER A 132 -55.08 -38.16 -21.11
C SER A 132 -56.34 -37.30 -21.18
N ASP A 133 -56.23 -36.03 -21.58
CA ASP A 133 -57.35 -35.12 -21.76
C ASP A 133 -58.30 -35.60 -22.87
N ARG A 134 -57.76 -36.17 -23.96
CA ARG A 134 -58.55 -36.78 -25.04
C ARG A 134 -59.27 -38.06 -24.58
N ALA A 135 -58.61 -38.89 -23.77
CA ALA A 135 -59.24 -40.08 -23.18
C ALA A 135 -60.35 -39.71 -22.18
N TYR A 136 -60.14 -38.66 -21.38
CA TYR A 136 -61.13 -38.13 -20.44
C TYR A 136 -62.34 -37.51 -21.17
N PHE A 137 -62.10 -36.80 -22.28
CA PHE A 137 -63.17 -36.27 -23.13
C PHE A 137 -63.97 -37.40 -23.80
N ASN A 138 -63.30 -38.42 -24.35
CA ASN A 138 -63.96 -39.56 -24.99
C ASN A 138 -64.80 -40.39 -24.01
N THR A 139 -64.29 -40.67 -22.80
CA THR A 139 -65.05 -41.39 -21.76
C THR A 139 -66.22 -40.57 -21.21
N ARG A 140 -66.11 -39.24 -21.14
CA ARG A 140 -67.23 -38.34 -20.82
C ARG A 140 -68.27 -38.27 -21.93
N CYS A 141 -67.87 -38.28 -23.20
CA CYS A 141 -68.77 -38.42 -24.35
C CYS A 141 -69.46 -39.79 -24.41
N GLU A 142 -68.80 -40.86 -23.98
CA GLU A 142 -69.41 -42.21 -23.86
C GLU A 142 -70.40 -42.30 -22.70
N HIS A 143 -70.12 -41.69 -21.56
CA HIS A 143 -71.10 -41.58 -20.47
C HIS A 143 -72.26 -40.62 -20.78
N GLY A 144 -72.06 -39.63 -21.65
CA GLY A 144 -73.11 -38.74 -22.18
C GLY A 144 -73.95 -39.37 -23.30
N ARG A 145 -73.54 -40.52 -23.86
CA ARG A 145 -74.25 -41.24 -24.93
C ARG A 145 -75.46 -42.05 -24.45
N ARG A 146 -76.09 -41.64 -23.35
CA ARG A 146 -77.47 -42.02 -23.00
C ARG A 146 -78.52 -40.95 -23.32
N GLU A 147 -78.12 -39.77 -23.81
CA GLU A 147 -79.03 -38.83 -24.49
C GLU A 147 -78.31 -38.18 -25.68
N MET A 148 -78.61 -38.65 -26.89
CA MET A 148 -78.09 -38.09 -28.13
C MET A 148 -78.86 -36.81 -28.46
N LYS A 149 -78.45 -35.67 -27.89
CA LYS A 149 -78.69 -34.35 -28.50
C LYS A 149 -77.43 -33.96 -29.27
N VAL A 150 -77.62 -33.67 -30.55
CA VAL A 150 -76.61 -33.11 -31.45
C VAL A 150 -76.06 -31.84 -30.80
N CYS A 151 -74.83 -31.89 -30.27
CA CYS A 151 -74.13 -30.70 -29.83
C CYS A 151 -73.58 -29.97 -31.05
N ASP A 152 -74.17 -28.81 -31.31
CA ASP A 152 -73.74 -27.83 -32.30
C ASP A 152 -72.24 -27.48 -32.08
N PRO A 153 -71.35 -27.64 -33.07
CA PRO A 153 -69.90 -27.43 -32.91
C PRO A 153 -69.51 -25.99 -32.53
N SER A 154 -70.46 -25.04 -32.64
CA SER A 154 -70.28 -23.63 -32.31
C SER A 154 -70.39 -23.32 -30.80
N ALA A 155 -70.86 -24.26 -29.97
CA ALA A 155 -71.14 -24.04 -28.54
C ALA A 155 -70.04 -24.51 -27.56
N CYS A 156 -68.91 -25.04 -28.04
CA CYS A 156 -67.78 -25.44 -27.20
C CYS A 156 -66.67 -24.37 -27.21
N PRO A 157 -66.53 -23.51 -26.18
CA PRO A 157 -65.45 -22.51 -26.14
C PRO A 157 -64.05 -23.13 -25.95
N PHE A 158 -63.94 -24.44 -25.71
CA PHE A 158 -62.67 -25.10 -25.38
C PHE A 158 -61.88 -25.63 -26.59
N VAL A 159 -62.49 -25.72 -27.78
CA VAL A 159 -61.80 -26.26 -28.98
C VAL A 159 -61.05 -25.18 -29.76
N ARG A 160 -61.23 -23.90 -29.42
CA ARG A 160 -60.59 -22.80 -30.16
C ARG A 160 -59.11 -22.58 -29.82
N VAL A 161 -58.56 -23.23 -28.80
CA VAL A 161 -57.17 -23.01 -28.36
C VAL A 161 -56.18 -24.02 -28.97
N ILE A 162 -56.65 -25.18 -29.46
CA ILE A 162 -55.74 -26.23 -29.96
C ILE A 162 -55.40 -26.04 -31.45
N LEU A 163 -56.17 -25.26 -32.22
CA LEU A 163 -55.91 -24.98 -33.64
C LEU A 163 -55.36 -23.56 -33.91
N THR A 164 -54.78 -22.89 -32.91
CA THR A 164 -53.98 -21.68 -33.11
C THR A 164 -52.49 -21.89 -32.85
N SER A 165 -52.05 -23.12 -32.58
CA SER A 165 -50.62 -23.46 -32.41
C SER A 165 -49.89 -23.77 -33.73
N GLU A 166 -50.55 -23.65 -34.89
CA GLU A 166 -49.86 -23.62 -36.20
C GLU A 166 -48.99 -22.36 -36.41
N ASN A 167 -48.88 -21.47 -35.42
CA ASN A 167 -47.97 -20.32 -35.41
C ASN A 167 -46.86 -20.39 -34.34
N TYR A 168 -46.26 -21.56 -34.12
CA TYR A 168 -44.87 -21.63 -33.60
C TYR A 168 -43.87 -21.89 -34.74
N SER A 169 -43.99 -21.10 -35.82
CA SER A 169 -42.83 -20.74 -36.63
C SER A 169 -42.10 -19.60 -35.91
N ALA A 170 -41.22 -19.97 -34.98
CA ALA A 170 -40.26 -19.06 -34.39
C ALA A 170 -39.05 -19.87 -33.94
N ALA A 171 -38.20 -20.21 -34.91
CA ALA A 171 -36.80 -20.46 -34.63
C ALA A 171 -36.20 -19.18 -34.02
N PRO A 172 -35.59 -19.21 -32.82
CA PRO A 172 -34.74 -18.11 -32.40
C PRO A 172 -33.39 -18.19 -33.16
N PRO A 173 -32.88 -17.07 -33.71
CA PRO A 173 -31.60 -17.03 -34.39
C PRO A 173 -30.47 -16.86 -33.37
N PHE A 174 -29.40 -17.66 -33.49
CA PHE A 174 -28.07 -17.40 -32.92
C PHE A 174 -27.08 -18.19 -33.80
N PHE A 175 -25.94 -17.73 -34.33
CA PHE A 175 -25.00 -16.63 -34.02
C PHE A 175 -24.82 -16.30 -32.54
#